data_AF-A0A7V9U7K3-F1
#
_entry.id   AF-A0A7V9U7K3-F1
#
_cell.length_a   1.000
_cell.length_b   1.000
_cell.length_c   1.000
_cell.angle_alpha   90.00
_cell.angle_beta   90.00
_cell.angle_gamma   90.00
#
_symmetry.space_group_name_H-M   'P 1'
#
loop_
_entity.id
_entity.type
_entity.pdbx_description
1 polymer ?
#
loop_
_entity_poly.entity_id
_entity_poly.type
_entity_poly.pdbx_seq_one_letter_code
_entity_poly.pdbx_strand_id
1 'polypeptide(L)'
;MAGDDAMDTDKVLETLQEALQQQAESILTMATMAGTLRGVGGAAVKTSLRSFVLAELEDTYLLVEKMSALGGKPALSVAAIDIPDDSDDALGALLEHEAKAVAALHGVIAHSGQEPRSEALEHLLEHLIMRKQQQIDFLWHASSQEEPLA
;
A
#
# COMPACT_ATOMS: atom_id res chain seq x y z
N MET A 1 -8.06 24.83 -27.15
CA MET A 1 -8.20 24.97 -25.69
C MET A 1 -7.42 23.84 -25.07
N ALA A 2 -6.18 24.12 -24.70
CA ALA A 2 -5.28 23.18 -24.04
C ALA A 2 -4.71 23.96 -22.86
N GLY A 3 -4.83 23.45 -21.63
CA GLY A 3 -4.08 24.05 -20.54
C GLY A 3 -4.54 23.91 -19.09
N ASP A 4 -5.54 23.11 -18.70
CA ASP A 4 -5.91 23.05 -17.26
C ASP A 4 -6.13 21.65 -16.67
N ASP A 5 -5.97 20.56 -17.43
CA ASP A 5 -6.26 19.19 -16.94
C ASP A 5 -5.27 18.12 -17.47
N ALA A 6 -4.05 18.53 -17.85
CA ALA A 6 -3.02 17.58 -18.26
C ALA A 6 -2.33 16.95 -17.03
N MET A 7 -1.93 15.69 -17.15
CA MET A 7 -1.16 14.99 -16.10
C MET A 7 0.13 15.75 -15.78
N ASP A 8 0.37 16.00 -14.49
CA ASP A 8 1.69 16.43 -13.98
C ASP A 8 2.55 15.18 -13.78
N THR A 9 3.15 14.68 -14.87
CA THR A 9 3.86 13.39 -14.87
C THR A 9 5.01 13.36 -13.86
N ASP A 10 5.71 14.47 -13.64
CA ASP A 10 6.82 14.52 -12.68
C ASP A 10 6.31 14.33 -11.25
N LYS A 11 5.24 15.03 -10.85
CA LYS A 11 4.62 14.84 -9.52
C LYS A 11 3.95 13.48 -9.36
N VAL A 12 3.33 12.96 -10.42
CA VAL A 12 2.78 11.60 -10.42
C VAL A 12 3.88 10.60 -10.13
N LEU A 13 5.03 10.70 -10.81
CA LEU A 13 6.16 9.79 -10.61
C LEU A 13 6.80 9.93 -9.22
N GLU A 14 6.92 11.16 -8.70
CA GLU A 14 7.39 11.43 -7.33
C GLU A 14 6.47 10.76 -6.30
N THR A 15 5.17 11.00 -6.39
CA THR A 15 4.18 10.47 -5.43
C THR A 15 4.01 8.96 -5.56
N LEU A 16 4.05 8.41 -6.78
CA LEU A 16 4.07 6.96 -7.01
C LEU A 16 5.32 6.31 -6.41
N GLN A 17 6.46 7.00 -6.44
CA GLN A 17 7.67 6.50 -5.82
C GLN A 17 7.54 6.43 -4.30
N GLU A 18 6.89 7.39 -3.65
CA GLU A 18 6.57 7.32 -2.23
C GLU A 18 5.62 6.15 -1.91
N ALA A 19 4.52 6.03 -2.66
CA ALA A 19 3.56 4.94 -2.51
C ALA A 19 4.23 3.56 -2.71
N LEU A 20 5.15 3.44 -3.67
CA LEU A 20 5.91 2.22 -3.92
C LEU A 20 6.81 1.86 -2.74
N GLN A 21 7.42 2.83 -2.03
CA GLN A 21 8.20 2.52 -0.82
C GLN A 21 7.29 1.98 0.29
N GLN A 22 6.14 2.62 0.52
CA GLN A 22 5.17 2.15 1.50
C GLN A 22 4.67 0.75 1.16
N GLN A 23 4.35 0.48 -0.11
CA GLN A 23 3.92 -0.84 -0.55
C GLN A 23 5.00 -1.92 -0.29
N ALA A 24 6.27 -1.63 -0.59
CA ALA A 24 7.36 -2.57 -0.36
C ALA A 24 7.62 -2.84 1.13
N GLU A 25 7.55 -1.80 1.97
CA GLU A 25 7.67 -1.93 3.42
C GLU A 25 6.50 -2.73 4.02
N SER A 26 5.27 -2.50 3.54
CA SER A 26 4.07 -3.27 3.91
C SER A 26 4.26 -4.77 3.66
N ILE A 27 4.66 -5.12 2.43
CA ILE A 27 4.87 -6.52 2.03
C ILE A 27 5.88 -7.21 2.94
N LEU A 28 7.02 -6.57 3.20
CA LEU A 28 8.07 -7.17 4.02
C LEU A 28 7.67 -7.23 5.50
N THR A 29 6.93 -6.24 5.99
CA THR A 29 6.38 -6.21 7.35
C THR A 29 5.41 -7.37 7.56
N MET A 30 4.42 -7.51 6.68
CA MET A 30 3.46 -8.61 6.74
C MET A 30 4.11 -9.99 6.58
N ALA A 31 5.09 -10.12 5.68
CA ALA A 31 5.83 -11.36 5.51
C ALA A 31 6.60 -11.74 6.78
N THR A 32 7.22 -10.76 7.44
CA THR A 32 7.94 -10.95 8.70
C THR A 32 6.96 -11.35 9.80
N MET A 33 5.87 -10.60 9.98
CA MET A 33 4.81 -10.91 10.96
C MET A 33 4.21 -12.30 10.76
N ALA A 34 3.92 -12.69 9.51
CA ALA A 34 3.39 -14.02 9.21
C ALA A 34 4.34 -15.14 9.68
N GLY A 35 5.65 -14.89 9.58
CA GLY A 35 6.69 -15.80 10.07
C GLY A 35 6.87 -15.77 11.60
N THR A 36 6.77 -14.60 12.23
CA THR A 36 7.21 -14.40 13.62
C THR A 36 6.10 -14.41 14.65
N LEU A 37 4.86 -14.01 14.31
CA LEU A 37 3.75 -13.89 15.27
C LEU A 37 3.51 -15.20 16.04
N ARG A 38 3.15 -15.09 17.31
CA ARG A 38 2.89 -16.24 18.20
C ARG A 38 1.55 -16.07 18.91
N GLY A 39 1.11 -17.10 19.64
CA GLY A 39 -0.16 -17.09 20.35
C GLY A 39 -1.37 -17.41 19.45
N VAL A 40 -2.54 -17.58 20.08
CA VAL A 40 -3.78 -18.00 19.40
C VAL A 40 -4.24 -16.95 18.39
N GLY A 41 -4.20 -15.66 18.76
CA GLY A 41 -4.52 -14.55 17.86
C GLY A 41 -3.57 -14.50 16.67
N GLY A 42 -2.26 -14.53 16.91
CA GLY A 42 -1.25 -14.56 15.86
C GLY A 42 -1.43 -15.74 14.88
N ALA A 43 -1.73 -16.95 15.37
CA ALA A 43 -1.96 -18.12 14.51
C ALA A 43 -3.16 -17.96 13.57
N ALA A 44 -4.21 -17.24 13.99
CA ALA A 44 -5.41 -17.01 13.19
C ALA A 44 -5.17 -16.03 12.02
N VAL A 45 -4.28 -15.05 12.20
CA VAL A 45 -4.06 -13.96 11.22
C VAL A 45 -2.97 -14.30 10.18
N LYS A 46 -2.05 -15.22 10.50
CA LYS A 46 -0.92 -15.61 9.62
C LYS A 46 -1.31 -15.99 8.19
N THR A 47 -2.40 -16.75 8.02
CA THR A 47 -2.85 -17.18 6.69
C THR A 47 -3.33 -15.98 5.86
N SER A 48 -4.04 -15.04 6.49
CA SER A 48 -4.49 -13.81 5.83
C SER A 48 -3.31 -12.91 5.46
N LEU A 49 -2.36 -12.69 6.37
CA LEU A 49 -1.13 -11.92 6.08
C LEU A 49 -0.37 -12.48 4.88
N ARG A 50 -0.27 -13.81 4.78
CA ARG A 50 0.38 -14.45 3.63
C ARG A 50 -0.39 -14.20 2.32
N SER A 51 -1.72 -14.25 2.35
CA SER A 51 -2.54 -13.96 1.17
C SER A 51 -2.42 -12.50 0.76
N PHE A 52 -2.39 -11.58 1.72
CA PHE A 52 -2.18 -10.15 1.50
C PHE A 52 -0.83 -9.87 0.84
N VAL A 53 0.26 -10.47 1.36
CA VAL A 53 1.59 -10.38 0.75
C VAL A 53 1.58 -10.75 -0.74
N LEU A 54 0.90 -11.83 -1.11
CA LEU A 54 0.83 -12.26 -2.52
C LEU A 54 0.02 -11.28 -3.38
N ALA A 55 -1.09 -10.78 -2.86
CA ALA A 55 -1.91 -9.81 -3.56
C ALA A 55 -1.18 -8.47 -3.74
N GLU A 56 -0.49 -8.00 -2.72
CA GLU A 56 0.29 -6.75 -2.77
C GLU A 56 1.52 -6.85 -3.66
N LEU A 57 2.13 -8.03 -3.80
CA LEU A 57 3.21 -8.25 -4.77
C LEU A 57 2.73 -8.08 -6.21
N GLU A 58 1.54 -8.59 -6.54
CA GLU A 58 0.93 -8.40 -7.87
C GLU A 58 0.61 -6.91 -8.11
N ASP A 59 0.06 -6.24 -7.10
CA ASP A 59 -0.24 -4.81 -7.17
C ASP A 59 1.02 -3.97 -7.33
N THR A 60 2.11 -4.35 -6.65
CA THR A 60 3.44 -3.72 -6.80
C THR A 60 3.97 -3.89 -8.22
N TYR A 61 3.80 -5.07 -8.81
CA TYR A 61 4.18 -5.31 -10.21
C TYR A 61 3.44 -4.35 -11.15
N LEU A 62 2.12 -4.21 -11.01
CA LEU A 62 1.30 -3.29 -11.80
C LEU A 62 1.71 -1.83 -11.61
N LEU A 63 2.04 -1.43 -10.37
CA LEU A 63 2.50 -0.08 -10.05
C LEU A 63 3.83 0.24 -10.74
N VAL A 64 4.80 -0.68 -10.66
CA VAL A 64 6.11 -0.55 -11.31
C VAL A 64 5.99 -0.51 -12.82
N GLU A 65 5.13 -1.36 -13.42
CA GLU A 65 4.85 -1.34 -14.85
C GLU A 65 4.28 0.02 -15.29
N LYS A 66 3.31 0.54 -14.54
CA LYS A 66 2.70 1.85 -14.81
C LYS A 66 3.72 2.99 -14.68
N MET A 67 4.53 3.00 -13.63
CA MET A 67 5.59 4.01 -13.44
C MET A 67 6.60 3.97 -14.60
N SER A 68 7.03 2.78 -15.02
CA SER A 68 7.93 2.60 -16.18
C SER A 68 7.31 3.11 -17.48
N ALA A 69 6.02 2.82 -17.71
CA ALA A 69 5.28 3.31 -18.88
C ALA A 69 5.14 4.85 -18.93
N LEU A 70 5.15 5.50 -17.76
CA LEU A 70 5.19 6.97 -17.65
C LEU A 70 6.61 7.56 -17.80
N GLY A 71 7.63 6.73 -18.03
CA GLY A 71 9.03 7.15 -18.19
C GLY A 71 9.83 7.22 -16.89
N GLY A 72 9.24 6.79 -15.77
CA GLY A 72 9.89 6.72 -14.47
C GLY A 72 10.93 5.61 -14.37
N LYS A 73 11.74 5.67 -13.31
CA LYS A 73 12.72 4.63 -12.95
C LYS A 73 12.45 4.18 -11.52
N PRO A 74 11.53 3.21 -11.32
CA PRO A 74 11.16 2.75 -9.99
C PRO A 74 12.39 2.24 -9.22
N ALA A 75 12.51 2.67 -7.97
CA ALA A 75 13.55 2.23 -7.05
C ALA A 75 12.92 1.81 -5.73
N LEU A 76 13.51 0.82 -5.06
CA LEU A 76 13.08 0.35 -3.75
C LEU A 76 14.21 0.54 -2.74
N SER A 77 13.85 1.08 -1.58
CA SER A 77 14.74 1.27 -0.44
C SER A 77 13.91 1.12 0.83
N VAL A 78 13.82 -0.11 1.32
CA VAL A 78 13.08 -0.42 2.55
C VAL A 78 14.02 -0.31 3.74
N ALA A 79 13.57 0.38 4.80
CA ALA A 79 14.30 0.50 6.06
C ALA A 79 14.33 -0.83 6.82
N ALA A 80 15.00 -0.84 7.97
CA ALA A 80 14.93 -1.99 8.87
C ALA A 80 13.47 -2.15 9.39
N ILE A 81 13.01 -3.40 9.44
CA ILE A 81 11.66 -3.75 9.89
C ILE A 81 11.79 -4.39 11.26
N ASP A 82 11.31 -3.68 12.27
CA ASP A 82 11.27 -4.13 13.65
C ASP A 82 9.82 -4.46 14.03
N ILE A 83 9.54 -5.75 14.27
CA ILE A 83 8.21 -6.23 14.64
C ILE A 83 8.11 -6.32 16.17
N PRO A 84 7.12 -5.67 16.81
CA PRO A 84 6.85 -5.85 18.24
C PRO A 84 6.64 -7.31 18.62
N ASP A 85 7.08 -7.70 19.82
CA ASP A 85 6.90 -9.07 20.33
C ASP A 85 5.43 -9.38 20.65
N ASP A 86 4.67 -8.35 21.06
CA ASP A 86 3.23 -8.46 21.31
C ASP A 86 2.43 -8.38 20.01
N SER A 87 1.45 -9.27 19.85
CA SER A 87 0.70 -9.38 18.60
C SER A 87 -0.22 -8.20 18.34
N ASP A 88 -0.80 -7.61 19.40
CA ASP A 88 -1.73 -6.50 19.26
C ASP A 88 -0.97 -5.22 18.92
N ASP A 89 0.18 -5.00 19.58
CA ASP A 89 1.09 -3.90 19.24
C ASP A 89 1.60 -4.03 17.80
N ALA A 90 1.96 -5.24 17.35
CA ALA A 90 2.41 -5.47 15.99
C ALA A 90 1.30 -5.23 14.95
N LEU A 91 0.06 -5.63 15.23
CA LEU A 91 -1.08 -5.37 14.35
C LEU A 91 -1.44 -3.87 14.31
N GLY A 92 -1.36 -3.17 15.45
CA GLY A 92 -1.54 -1.72 15.51
C GLY A 92 -0.52 -0.96 14.67
N ALA A 93 0.77 -1.31 14.81
CA ALA A 93 1.84 -0.71 14.02
C ALA A 93 1.66 -0.98 12.51
N LEU A 94 1.24 -2.20 12.13
CA LEU A 94 0.91 -2.51 10.74
C LEU A 94 -0.24 -1.65 10.24
N LEU A 95 -1.35 -1.54 10.98
CA LEU A 95 -2.50 -0.73 10.57
C LEU A 95 -2.13 0.73 10.31
N GLU A 96 -1.33 1.34 11.17
CA GLU A 96 -0.85 2.73 10.97
C GLU A 96 -0.02 2.87 9.70
N HIS A 97 0.84 1.89 9.42
CA HIS A 97 1.63 1.84 8.20
C HIS A 97 0.73 1.67 6.96
N GLU A 98 -0.28 0.80 7.04
CA GLU A 98 -1.23 0.57 5.96
C GLU A 98 -2.03 1.82 5.59
N ALA A 99 -2.48 2.59 6.58
CA ALA A 99 -3.16 3.86 6.35
C ALA A 99 -2.26 4.88 5.62
N LYS A 100 -0.96 4.94 5.96
CA LYS A 100 0.01 5.79 5.24
C LYS A 100 0.18 5.35 3.79
N ALA A 101 0.20 4.04 3.53
CA ALA A 101 0.29 3.51 2.17
C ALA A 101 -0.96 3.87 1.33
N VAL A 102 -2.16 3.77 1.91
CA VAL A 102 -3.40 4.23 1.26
C VAL A 102 -3.35 5.73 0.96
N ALA A 103 -2.96 6.55 1.93
CA ALA A 103 -2.83 7.99 1.75
C ALA A 103 -1.84 8.35 0.64
N ALA A 104 -0.70 7.65 0.56
CA ALA A 104 0.30 7.85 -0.49
C ALA A 104 -0.25 7.48 -1.88
N LEU A 105 -0.96 6.35 -2.00
CA LEU A 105 -1.62 5.96 -3.26
C LEU A 105 -2.68 6.98 -3.70
N HIS A 106 -3.52 7.42 -2.77
CA HIS A 106 -4.56 8.41 -3.05
C HIS A 106 -3.97 9.77 -3.42
N GLY A 107 -2.83 10.15 -2.85
CA GLY A 107 -2.14 11.41 -3.16
C GLY A 107 -1.80 11.55 -4.65
N VAL A 108 -1.56 10.45 -5.36
CA VAL A 108 -1.23 10.45 -6.79
C VAL A 108 -2.40 11.00 -7.64
N ILE A 109 -3.65 10.75 -7.22
CA ILE A 109 -4.87 11.14 -7.96
C ILE A 109 -4.97 12.67 -8.11
N ALA A 110 -4.40 13.44 -7.19
CA ALA A 110 -4.37 14.90 -7.31
C ALA A 110 -3.51 15.42 -8.48
N HIS A 111 -2.73 14.55 -9.13
CA HIS A 111 -1.74 14.91 -10.16
C HIS A 111 -1.96 14.20 -11.51
N SER A 112 -2.94 13.29 -11.59
CA SER A 112 -3.19 12.46 -12.77
C SER A 112 -3.76 13.24 -13.97
N GLY A 113 -4.58 14.27 -13.77
CA GLY A 113 -5.26 15.00 -14.87
C GLY A 113 -6.43 14.22 -15.48
N GLN A 114 -6.98 14.66 -16.62
CA GLN A 114 -8.23 14.12 -17.23
C GLN A 114 -8.02 13.43 -18.59
N GLU A 115 -6.79 13.05 -18.94
CA GLU A 115 -6.51 12.35 -20.19
C GLU A 115 -6.91 10.86 -20.10
N PRO A 116 -7.16 10.14 -21.21
CA PRO A 116 -7.48 8.71 -21.15
C PRO A 116 -6.42 7.85 -20.42
N ARG A 117 -5.14 8.24 -20.52
CA ARG A 117 -4.06 7.60 -19.76
C ARG A 117 -4.09 7.93 -18.27
N SER A 118 -4.61 9.11 -17.91
CA SER A 118 -4.83 9.55 -16.53
C SER A 118 -5.93 8.74 -15.89
N GLU A 119 -7.07 8.60 -16.58
CA GLU A 119 -8.17 7.76 -16.15
C GLU A 119 -7.70 6.31 -15.91
N ALA A 120 -6.91 5.75 -16.84
CA ALA A 120 -6.34 4.41 -16.66
C ALA A 120 -5.32 4.29 -15.50
N LEU A 121 -4.73 5.40 -15.03
CA LEU A 121 -3.91 5.43 -13.82
C LEU A 121 -4.81 5.51 -12.58
N GLU A 122 -5.81 6.39 -12.59
CA GLU A 122 -6.77 6.52 -11.48
C GLU A 122 -7.50 5.21 -11.20
N HIS A 123 -8.07 4.55 -12.22
CA HIS A 123 -8.73 3.25 -12.02
C HIS A 123 -7.81 2.18 -11.45
N LEU A 124 -6.51 2.18 -11.84
CA LEU A 124 -5.53 1.29 -11.23
C LEU A 124 -5.38 1.61 -9.74
N LEU A 125 -5.15 2.88 -9.41
CA LEU A 125 -4.96 3.34 -8.03
C LEU A 125 -6.19 3.07 -7.15
N GLU A 126 -7.39 3.35 -7.65
CA GLU A 126 -8.65 3.05 -6.96
C GLU A 126 -8.78 1.56 -6.64
N HIS A 127 -8.40 0.67 -7.58
CA HIS A 127 -8.41 -0.77 -7.35
C HIS A 127 -7.40 -1.20 -6.28
N LEU A 128 -6.21 -0.59 -6.28
CA LEU A 128 -5.18 -0.85 -5.25
C LEU A 128 -5.63 -0.36 -3.88
N ILE A 129 -6.15 0.86 -3.82
CA ILE A 129 -6.68 1.50 -2.60
C ILE A 129 -7.82 0.66 -2.03
N MET A 130 -8.78 0.24 -2.86
CA MET A 130 -9.90 -0.59 -2.42
C MET A 130 -9.40 -1.90 -1.81
N ARG A 131 -8.42 -2.57 -2.43
CA ARG A 131 -7.87 -3.82 -1.88
C ARG A 131 -7.14 -3.59 -0.55
N LYS A 132 -6.33 -2.54 -0.47
CA LYS A 132 -5.61 -2.20 0.76
C LYS A 132 -6.58 -1.79 1.88
N GLN A 133 -7.68 -1.09 1.56
CA GLN A 133 -8.73 -0.80 2.54
C GLN A 133 -9.38 -2.07 3.09
N GLN A 134 -9.69 -3.06 2.23
CA GLN A 134 -10.23 -4.35 2.70
C GLN A 134 -9.27 -5.08 3.64
N GLN A 135 -7.96 -4.93 3.42
CA GLN A 135 -6.93 -5.46 4.30
C GLN A 135 -6.87 -4.70 5.63
N ILE A 136 -6.93 -3.36 5.62
CA ILE A 136 -7.05 -2.54 6.83
C ILE A 136 -8.28 -2.95 7.63
N ASP A 137 -9.44 -3.08 6.99
CA ASP A 137 -10.69 -3.47 7.65
C ASP A 137 -10.57 -4.84 8.33
N PHE A 138 -9.94 -5.81 7.65
CA PHE A 138 -9.66 -7.13 8.23
C PHE A 138 -8.73 -7.03 9.44
N LEU A 139 -7.62 -6.29 9.31
CA LEU A 139 -6.62 -6.15 10.37
C LEU A 139 -7.21 -5.43 11.58
N TRP A 140 -8.04 -4.42 11.36
CA TRP A 140 -8.75 -3.69 12.41
C TRP A 140 -9.66 -4.64 13.19
N HIS A 141 -10.48 -5.43 12.49
CA HIS A 141 -11.32 -6.46 13.12
C HIS A 141 -10.55 -7.56 13.85
N ALA A 142 -9.29 -7.79 13.48
CA ALA A 142 -8.41 -8.75 14.13
C ALA A 142 -7.59 -8.16 15.29
N SER A 143 -7.63 -6.85 15.48
CA SER A 143 -6.87 -6.12 16.50
C SER A 143 -7.73 -5.70 17.69
N SER A 144 -7.09 -5.22 18.76
CA SER A 144 -7.75 -4.62 19.92
C SER A 144 -7.96 -3.10 19.81
N GLN A 145 -7.71 -2.50 18.64
CA GLN A 145 -7.84 -1.06 18.41
C GLN A 145 -9.30 -0.60 18.50
N GLU A 146 -9.55 0.48 19.24
CA GLU A 146 -10.91 0.99 19.51
C GLU A 146 -11.51 1.78 18.34
N GLU A 147 -10.66 2.42 17.51
CA GLU A 147 -11.08 3.24 16.38
C GLU A 147 -10.52 2.70 15.05
N PRO A 148 -11.31 2.73 13.96
CA PRO A 148 -10.82 2.40 12.62
C PRO A 148 -9.86 3.49 12.13
N LEU A 149 -8.77 3.07 11.48
CA LEU A 149 -7.85 3.98 10.81
C LEU A 149 -8.37 4.28 9.40
N ALA A 150 -8.56 5.57 9.12
CA ALA A 150 -9.12 6.12 7.88
C ALA A 150 -8.09 6.26 6.76
#